data_AF-A0A1Z9Q692-F1
#
_entry.id   AF-A0A1Z9Q692-F1
#
_cell.length_a   1.000
_cell.length_b   1.000
_cell.length_c   1.000
_cell.angle_alpha   90.00
_cell.angle_beta   90.00
_cell.angle_gamma   90.00
#
_symmetry.space_group_name_H-M   'P 1'
#
loop_
_entity.id
_entity.type
_entity.pdbx_description
1 polymer ?
#
loop_
_entity_poly.entity_id
_entity_poly.type
_entity_poly.pdbx_seq_one_letter_code
_entity_poly.pdbx_strand_id
1 'polypeptide(L)'
;MDKPTHFETQYFSESKGKWIPVSDMCDEHIRRAFKKVLNTEWYAQHFTDKAEYKNEKVEDLKSIVKEVESTLCDIEGYTSDARDLANRLESKLDGYR
;
A
#
# COMPACT_ATOMS: atom_id res chain seq x y z
N MET A 1 15.62 6.88 -12.59
CA MET A 1 14.65 6.49 -13.63
C MET A 1 14.43 7.70 -14.51
N ASP A 2 14.95 7.62 -15.73
CA ASP A 2 14.90 8.72 -16.69
C ASP A 2 13.46 9.00 -17.13
N LYS A 3 13.13 10.27 -17.34
CA LYS A 3 11.87 10.67 -17.99
C LYS A 3 11.79 9.92 -19.33
N PRO A 4 10.64 9.34 -19.71
CA PRO A 4 10.50 8.76 -21.04
C PRO A 4 10.59 9.90 -22.06
N THR A 5 11.76 10.08 -22.68
CA THR A 5 11.93 10.91 -23.87
C THR A 5 11.33 10.14 -25.03
N HIS A 6 10.23 10.66 -25.59
CA HIS A 6 9.52 10.16 -26.77
C HIS A 6 8.81 8.80 -26.66
N PHE A 7 7.71 8.74 -25.89
CA PHE A 7 6.57 7.94 -26.36
C PHE A 7 5.66 8.86 -27.18
N GLU A 8 5.40 8.49 -28.43
CA GLU A 8 4.41 9.17 -29.25
C GLU A 8 3.04 9.01 -28.58
N THR A 9 2.46 10.10 -28.07
CA THR A 9 1.17 10.06 -27.38
C THR A 9 0.11 9.58 -28.35
N GLN A 10 -0.59 8.50 -28.04
CA GLN A 10 -1.65 7.90 -28.86
C GLN A 10 -2.99 7.95 -28.13
N TYR A 11 -4.09 7.99 -28.88
CA TYR A 11 -5.44 7.82 -28.34
C TYR A 11 -6.18 6.72 -29.11
N PHE A 12 -7.07 5.99 -28.45
CA PHE A 12 -7.90 5.00 -29.13
C PHE A 12 -9.12 5.69 -29.75
N SER A 13 -9.30 5.54 -31.05
CA SER A 13 -10.47 6.05 -31.76
C SER A 13 -11.50 4.93 -31.89
N GLU A 14 -12.61 5.03 -31.16
CA GLU A 14 -13.71 4.06 -31.23
C GLU A 14 -14.28 3.94 -32.64
N SER A 15 -14.47 5.08 -33.33
CA SER A 15 -15.00 5.11 -34.69
C SER A 15 -14.09 4.45 -35.74
N LYS A 16 -12.78 4.39 -35.49
CA LYS A 16 -11.81 3.74 -36.37
C LYS A 16 -11.30 2.40 -35.83
N GLY A 17 -11.71 2.02 -34.62
CA GLY A 17 -11.26 0.80 -33.93
C GLY A 17 -9.74 0.67 -33.78
N LYS A 18 -9.00 1.79 -33.73
CA LYS A 18 -7.53 1.76 -33.72
C LYS A 18 -6.91 2.89 -32.90
N TRP A 19 -5.68 2.64 -32.45
CA TRP A 19 -4.82 3.66 -31.84
C TRP A 19 -4.31 4.63 -32.91
N ILE A 20 -4.42 5.92 -32.62
CA ILE A 20 -4.03 7.01 -33.51
C ILE A 20 -3.00 7.88 -32.79
N PRO A 21 -1.84 8.12 -33.40
CA PRO A 21 -0.88 9.12 -32.92
C PRO A 21 -1.54 10.50 -32.81
N VAL A 22 -1.36 11.19 -31.70
CA VAL A 22 -1.82 12.58 -31.55
C VAL A 22 -1.09 13.49 -32.56
N SER A 23 0.10 13.10 -33.03
CA SER A 23 0.81 13.71 -34.18
C SER A 23 0.01 13.71 -35.49
N ASP A 24 -0.94 12.79 -35.68
CA ASP A 24 -1.80 12.76 -36.87
C ASP A 24 -2.93 13.81 -36.81
N MET A 25 -3.08 14.54 -35.71
CA MET A 25 -4.03 15.66 -35.63
C MET A 25 -3.53 16.86 -36.46
N CYS A 26 -4.42 17.41 -37.29
CA CYS A 26 -4.09 18.52 -38.17
C CYS A 26 -3.76 19.82 -37.42
N ASP A 27 -4.41 20.07 -36.29
CA ASP A 27 -4.28 21.33 -35.55
C ASP A 27 -3.30 21.19 -34.36
N GLU A 28 -2.31 22.09 -34.32
CA GLU A 28 -1.25 22.11 -33.32
C GLU A 28 -1.75 22.48 -31.91
N HIS A 29 -2.71 23.39 -31.79
CA HIS A 29 -3.27 23.80 -30.49
C HIS A 29 -4.13 22.69 -29.90
N ILE A 30 -4.94 22.03 -30.73
CA ILE A 30 -5.70 20.84 -30.34
C ILE A 30 -4.73 19.75 -29.90
N ARG A 31 -3.67 19.49 -30.68
CA ARG A 31 -2.62 18.51 -30.33
C ARG A 31 -2.02 18.75 -28.94
N ARG A 32 -1.65 20.00 -28.63
CA ARG A 32 -1.07 20.36 -27.33
C ARG A 32 -2.07 20.20 -26.18
N ALA A 33 -3.30 20.66 -26.38
CA ALA A 33 -4.36 20.50 -25.38
C ALA A 33 -4.64 19.02 -25.10
N PHE A 34 -4.74 18.20 -26.14
CA PHE A 34 -5.00 16.77 -26.03
C PHE A 34 -3.86 16.03 -25.33
N LYS A 35 -2.60 16.31 -25.68
CA LYS A 35 -1.43 15.77 -24.96
C LYS A 35 -1.43 16.13 -23.49
N LYS A 36 -1.85 17.36 -23.14
CA LYS A 36 -1.93 17.79 -21.74
C LYS A 36 -3.00 17.00 -20.98
N VAL A 37 -4.17 16.77 -21.58
CA VAL A 37 -5.25 15.97 -20.97
C VAL A 37 -4.80 14.53 -20.77
N LEU A 38 -4.31 13.86 -21.82
CA LEU A 38 -3.85 12.46 -21.75
C LEU A 38 -2.75 12.26 -20.71
N ASN A 39 -1.79 13.20 -20.63
CA ASN A 39 -0.77 13.14 -19.58
C ASN A 39 -1.38 13.29 -18.18
N THR A 40 -2.37 14.17 -18.02
CA THR A 40 -3.01 14.40 -16.72
C THR A 40 -3.80 13.17 -16.27
N GLU A 41 -4.53 12.52 -17.18
CA GLU A 41 -5.24 11.27 -16.92
C GLU A 41 -4.27 10.13 -16.58
N TRP A 42 -3.17 10.00 -17.33
CA TRP A 42 -2.13 9.01 -17.05
C TRP A 42 -1.49 9.23 -15.67
N TYR A 43 -1.14 10.47 -15.33
CA TYR A 43 -0.61 10.79 -14.01
C TYR A 43 -1.66 10.49 -12.91
N ALA A 44 -2.91 10.88 -13.10
CA ALA A 44 -3.98 10.62 -12.14
C ALA A 44 -4.12 9.11 -11.87
N GLN A 45 -4.17 8.28 -12.92
CA GLN A 45 -4.23 6.82 -12.80
C GLN A 45 -2.98 6.26 -12.10
N HIS A 46 -1.79 6.71 -12.47
CA HIS A 46 -0.55 6.24 -11.83
C HIS A 46 -0.44 6.66 -10.36
N PHE A 47 -1.04 7.78 -9.96
CA PHE A 47 -1.12 8.16 -8.56
C PHE A 47 -2.15 7.35 -7.79
N THR A 48 -3.31 7.02 -8.39
CA THR A 48 -4.30 6.14 -7.76
C THR A 48 -3.76 4.72 -7.59
N ASP A 49 -3.15 4.13 -8.61
CA ASP A 49 -2.60 2.76 -8.52
C ASP A 49 -1.51 2.66 -7.44
N LYS A 50 -0.64 3.68 -7.33
CA LYS A 50 0.37 3.75 -6.27
C LYS A 50 -0.23 3.96 -4.89
N ALA A 51 -1.33 4.69 -4.79
CA ALA A 51 -2.03 4.91 -3.53
C ALA A 51 -2.74 3.62 -3.08
N GLU A 52 -3.38 2.89 -3.99
CA GLU A 52 -4.02 1.61 -3.74
C GLU A 52 -3.00 0.56 -3.27
N TYR A 53 -1.88 0.41 -3.99
CA TYR A 53 -0.80 -0.50 -3.59
C TYR A 53 -0.23 -0.17 -2.19
N LYS A 54 -0.11 1.12 -1.85
CA LYS A 54 0.33 1.53 -0.51
C LYS A 54 -0.72 1.23 0.55
N ASN A 55 -2.01 1.37 0.23
CA ASN A 55 -3.10 1.05 1.14
C ASN A 55 -3.15 -0.44 1.47
N GLU A 56 -2.99 -1.32 0.48
CA GLU A 56 -2.92 -2.76 0.68
C GLU A 56 -1.82 -3.13 1.69
N LYS A 57 -0.61 -2.60 1.51
CA LYS A 57 0.50 -2.80 2.46
C LYS A 57 0.21 -2.28 3.87
N VAL A 58 -0.55 -1.20 4.00
CA VAL A 58 -0.92 -0.65 5.31
C VAL A 58 -1.89 -1.59 6.03
N GLU A 59 -2.84 -2.20 5.31
CA GLU A 59 -3.75 -3.17 5.88
C GLU A 59 -3.03 -4.47 6.30
N ASP A 60 -2.07 -4.95 5.50
CA ASP A 60 -1.22 -6.09 5.88
C ASP A 60 -0.45 -5.81 7.18
N LEU A 61 0.19 -4.62 7.27
CA LEU A 61 0.92 -4.22 8.47
C LEU A 61 0.00 -4.11 9.69
N LYS A 62 -1.23 -3.60 9.53
CA LYS A 62 -2.22 -3.58 10.62
C LYS A 62 -2.60 -4.98 11.08
N SER A 63 -2.71 -5.94 10.16
CA SER A 63 -2.99 -7.33 10.52
C SER A 63 -1.85 -7.92 11.36
N ILE A 64 -0.60 -7.72 10.93
CA ILE A 64 0.59 -8.18 11.66
C ILE A 64 0.65 -7.54 13.05
N VAL A 65 0.37 -6.24 13.17
CA VAL A 65 0.34 -5.55 14.47
C VAL A 65 -0.68 -6.20 15.42
N LYS A 66 -1.88 -6.53 14.95
CA LYS A 66 -2.89 -7.21 15.77
C LYS A 66 -2.43 -8.58 16.26
N GLU A 67 -1.74 -9.36 15.42
CA GLU A 67 -1.19 -10.66 15.81
C GLU A 67 -0.11 -10.51 16.88
N VAL A 68 0.76 -9.52 16.73
CA VAL A 68 1.79 -9.19 17.73
C VAL A 68 1.16 -8.77 19.05
N GLU A 69 0.14 -7.91 19.03
CA GLU A 69 -0.61 -7.49 20.22
C GLU A 69 -1.26 -8.68 20.94
N SER A 70 -1.87 -9.61 20.19
CA SER A 70 -2.44 -10.82 20.77
C SER A 70 -1.38 -11.68 21.45
N THR A 71 -0.24 -11.88 20.78
CA THR A 71 0.87 -12.67 21.33
C THR A 71 1.44 -12.03 22.60
N LEU A 72 1.50 -10.69 22.64
CA LEU A 72 1.95 -9.96 23.82
C LEU A 72 1.02 -10.21 25.02
N CYS A 73 -0.30 -10.19 24.79
CA CYS A 73 -1.31 -10.49 25.80
C CYS A 73 -1.12 -11.90 26.40
N ASP A 74 -0.86 -12.90 25.55
CA ASP A 74 -0.61 -14.27 26.00
C ASP A 74 0.66 -14.36 26.88
N ILE A 75 1.74 -13.67 26.49
CA ILE A 75 2.98 -13.60 27.27
C ILE A 75 2.75 -12.92 28.62
N GLU A 76 1.97 -11.83 28.66
CA GLU A 76 1.60 -11.17 29.90
C GLU A 76 0.82 -12.11 30.83
N GLY A 77 -0.09 -12.93 30.27
CA GLY A 77 -0.77 -13.99 31.00
C GLY A 77 0.19 -15.00 31.62
N TYR A 78 1.07 -15.60 30.80
CA TYR A 78 2.03 -16.60 31.29
C TYR A 78 2.99 -16.04 32.34
N THR A 79 3.42 -14.78 32.18
CA THR A 79 4.31 -14.15 33.17
C THR A 79 3.60 -13.86 34.49
N SER A 80 2.30 -13.53 34.46
CA SER A 80 1.47 -13.43 35.66
C SER A 80 1.36 -14.77 36.38
N ASP A 81 1.02 -15.84 35.65
CA ASP A 81 0.87 -17.19 36.21
C ASP A 81 2.19 -17.69 36.83
N ALA A 82 3.32 -17.45 36.16
CA ALA A 82 4.64 -17.81 36.67
C ALA A 82 4.97 -17.06 37.97
N ARG A 83 4.61 -15.77 38.07
CA ARG A 83 4.79 -14.96 39.28
C ARG A 83 3.96 -15.50 40.44
N ASP A 84 2.70 -15.85 40.19
CA ASP A 84 1.83 -16.43 41.22
C ASP A 84 2.34 -17.77 41.73
N LEU A 85 2.87 -18.62 40.84
CA LEU A 85 3.49 -19.88 41.24
C LEU A 85 4.73 -19.66 42.11
N ALA A 86 5.60 -18.73 41.74
CA ALA A 86 6.80 -18.38 42.51
C ALA A 86 6.44 -17.93 43.93
N ASN A 87 5.48 -17.01 44.06
CA ASN A 87 5.00 -16.53 45.36
C ASN A 87 4.45 -17.67 46.25
N ARG A 88 3.74 -18.64 45.66
CA ARG A 88 3.23 -19.81 46.38
C ARG A 88 4.35 -20.74 46.86
N LEU A 89 5.40 -20.90 46.07
CA LEU A 89 6.55 -21.73 46.44
C LEU A 89 7.36 -21.07 47.57
N GLU A 90 7.59 -19.76 47.51
CA GLU A 90 8.23 -18.99 48.58
C GLU A 90 7.44 -19.12 49.89
N SER A 91 6.13 -18.90 49.85
CA SER A 91 5.26 -19.04 51.03
C SER A 91 5.34 -20.43 51.66
N LYS A 92 5.46 -21.49 50.86
CA LYS A 92 5.63 -22.86 51.36
C LYS A 92 6.99 -23.06 52.00
N LEU A 93 8.06 -22.54 51.40
CA LEU A 93 9.42 -22.62 51.93
C LEU A 93 9.56 -21.93 53.28
N ASP A 94 8.95 -20.75 53.43
CA ASP A 94 8.94 -20.02 54.71
C ASP A 94 8.22 -20.78 55.82
N GLY A 95 7.17 -21.54 55.49
CA GLY A 95 6.47 -22.39 56.46
C GLY A 95 7.29 -23.58 56.98
N TYR A 96 8.43 -23.90 56.36
CA TYR A 96 9.36 -24.95 56.81
C TYR A 96 10.56 -24.42 57.61
N ARG A 97 10.70 -23.09 57.74
CA ARG A 97 11.75 -22.44 58.54
C ARG A 97 11.24 -22.09 59.94
#